data_AF-A0A926WLR8-F1
#
_entry.id   AF-A0A926WLR8-F1
#
_cell.length_a   1.000
_cell.length_b   1.000
_cell.length_c   1.000
_cell.angle_alpha   90.00
_cell.angle_beta   90.00
_cell.angle_gamma   90.00
#
_symmetry.space_group_name_H-M   'P 1'
#
loop_
_entity.id
_entity.type
_entity.pdbx_description
1 polymer ?
#
loop_
_entity_poly.entity_id
_entity_poly.type
_entity_poly.pdbx_seq_one_letter_code
_entity_poly.pdbx_strand_id
1 'polypeptide(L)'
;MLTIVAKRVQSRLSRKGVKVELKDIITHLENTVSNVNKITKQETNQATDYFMSTATKLTVIGEDVEPATTNEAATELETLTNNNSDEIEPETTTNPSTIEELEEFYTHPALFTPKTENEEIPQSSELATTTKNELVSSTAQGLGVVLNEDEIELIATNVNCSSDDLQETLEEIKGAIIAFIQHRIANNSQKIDETLQEIVQVATDGFNANSQQLTDGLRNINQQLQQQSKDFKSKVKSTLKCFQLPEAS
;
A
#
# COMPACT_ATOMS: atom_id res chain seq x y z
N MET A 1 -0.35 -17.49 27.15
CA MET A 1 -1.06 -16.61 26.20
C MET A 1 -0.20 -15.43 25.77
N LEU A 2 0.22 -14.57 26.71
CA LEU A 2 1.03 -13.37 26.46
C LEU A 2 2.29 -13.61 25.60
N THR A 3 3.12 -14.60 25.94
CA THR A 3 4.35 -14.92 25.18
C THR A 3 4.08 -15.34 23.73
N ILE A 4 2.95 -16.00 23.47
CA ILE A 4 2.55 -16.44 22.12
C ILE A 4 2.18 -15.22 21.27
N VAL A 5 1.44 -14.30 21.87
CA VAL A 5 1.05 -13.04 21.21
C VAL A 5 2.27 -12.16 20.99
N ALA A 6 3.16 -12.03 21.98
CA ALA A 6 4.41 -11.28 21.86
C ALA A 6 5.29 -11.83 20.73
N LYS A 7 5.44 -13.16 20.60
CA LYS A 7 6.16 -13.80 19.47
C LYS A 7 5.50 -13.51 18.12
N ARG A 8 4.16 -13.46 18.06
CA ARG A 8 3.42 -13.10 16.84
C ARG A 8 3.65 -11.65 16.45
N VAL A 9 3.63 -10.73 17.40
CA VAL A 9 3.97 -9.30 17.18
C VAL A 9 5.42 -9.18 16.72
N GLN A 10 6.36 -9.86 17.39
CA GLN A 10 7.78 -9.85 17.02
C GLN A 10 8.01 -10.39 15.59
N SER A 11 7.35 -11.48 15.21
CA SER A 11 7.43 -12.03 13.85
C SER A 11 6.91 -11.02 12.81
N ARG A 12 5.82 -10.31 13.11
CA ARG A 12 5.25 -9.28 12.23
C ARG A 12 6.17 -8.06 12.10
N LEU A 13 6.75 -7.59 13.21
CA LEU A 13 7.69 -6.48 13.22
C LEU A 13 8.96 -6.84 12.43
N SER A 14 9.50 -8.05 12.62
CA SER A 14 10.68 -8.54 11.89
C SER A 14 10.43 -8.61 10.38
N ARG A 15 9.27 -9.10 9.93
CA ARG A 15 8.87 -9.07 8.51
C ARG A 15 8.73 -7.66 7.94
N LYS A 16 8.47 -6.65 8.79
CA LYS A 16 8.40 -5.24 8.44
C LYS A 16 9.73 -4.49 8.64
N GLY A 17 10.83 -5.19 8.88
CA GLY A 17 12.17 -4.61 9.03
C GLY A 17 12.46 -4.01 10.41
N VAL A 18 11.56 -4.17 11.40
CA VAL A 18 11.73 -3.62 12.75
C VAL A 18 12.14 -4.75 13.71
N LYS A 19 13.36 -4.67 14.26
CA LYS A 19 13.84 -5.58 15.31
C LYS A 19 13.50 -5.01 16.68
N VAL A 20 12.71 -5.76 17.46
CA VAL A 20 12.36 -5.43 18.85
C VAL A 20 12.59 -6.65 19.72
N GLU A 21 13.11 -6.44 20.93
CA GLU A 21 13.28 -7.51 21.90
C GLU A 21 11.93 -8.03 22.40
N LEU A 22 11.85 -9.34 22.62
CA LEU A 22 10.61 -9.96 23.09
C LEU A 22 10.18 -9.42 24.47
N LYS A 23 11.15 -9.05 25.31
CA LYS A 23 10.92 -8.49 26.65
C LYS A 23 10.15 -7.17 26.59
N ASP A 24 10.52 -6.28 25.67
CA ASP A 24 9.88 -4.97 25.52
C ASP A 24 8.43 -5.11 25.03
N ILE A 25 8.19 -6.05 24.11
CA ILE A 25 6.85 -6.36 23.61
C ILE A 25 5.97 -6.91 24.73
N ILE A 26 6.53 -7.79 25.57
CA ILE A 26 5.83 -8.35 26.74
C ILE A 26 5.45 -7.22 27.71
N THR A 27 6.42 -6.37 28.10
CA THR A 27 6.17 -5.24 29.01
C THR A 27 5.13 -4.27 28.45
N HIS A 28 5.16 -3.99 27.15
CA HIS A 28 4.15 -3.12 26.53
C HIS A 28 2.75 -3.76 26.53
N LEU A 29 2.65 -5.05 26.24
CA LEU A 29 1.37 -5.78 26.26
C LEU A 29 0.81 -5.91 27.68
N GLU A 30 1.65 -6.13 28.70
CA GLU A 30 1.22 -6.17 30.11
C GLU A 30 0.61 -4.85 30.57
N ASN A 31 1.14 -3.72 30.09
CA ASN A 31 0.67 -2.39 30.47
C ASN A 31 -0.55 -1.90 29.67
N THR A 32 -0.82 -2.51 28.51
CA THR A 32 -1.81 -1.97 27.55
C THR A 32 -3.05 -2.85 27.43
N VAL A 33 -2.93 -4.17 27.62
CA VAL A 33 -4.04 -5.11 27.45
C VAL A 33 -4.86 -5.18 28.73
N SER A 34 -6.18 -5.03 28.61
CA SER A 34 -7.10 -5.10 29.76
C SER A 34 -7.21 -6.51 30.36
N ASN A 35 -6.91 -7.56 29.59
CA ASN A 35 -6.93 -8.95 30.05
C ASN A 35 -5.81 -9.79 29.42
N VAL A 36 -4.74 -10.00 30.18
CA VAL A 36 -3.53 -10.77 29.78
C VAL A 36 -3.85 -12.22 29.36
N ASN A 37 -4.97 -12.78 29.83
CA ASN A 37 -5.40 -14.14 29.52
C ASN A 37 -6.23 -14.23 28.23
N LYS A 38 -6.73 -13.10 27.70
CA LYS A 38 -7.54 -13.06 26.47
C LYS A 38 -7.21 -11.82 25.63
N ILE A 39 -6.02 -11.81 25.05
CA ILE A 39 -5.58 -10.73 24.16
C ILE A 39 -6.29 -10.86 22.82
N THR A 40 -6.95 -9.78 22.39
CA THR A 40 -7.69 -9.71 21.14
C THR A 40 -6.77 -9.49 19.94
N LYS A 41 -7.27 -9.78 18.73
CA LYS A 41 -6.57 -9.46 17.47
C LYS A 41 -6.32 -7.94 17.35
N GLN A 42 -7.24 -7.12 17.86
CA GLN A 42 -7.14 -5.66 17.84
C GLN A 42 -5.99 -5.17 18.71
N GLU A 43 -5.88 -5.64 19.95
CA GLU A 43 -4.75 -5.29 20.85
C GLU A 43 -3.40 -5.78 20.28
N THR A 44 -3.39 -6.92 19.60
CA THR A 44 -2.18 -7.42 18.91
C THR A 44 -1.76 -6.48 17.77
N ASN A 45 -2.71 -5.96 17.01
CA ASN A 45 -2.43 -5.00 15.94
C ASN A 45 -1.97 -3.65 16.51
N GLN A 46 -2.63 -3.15 17.55
CA GLN A 46 -2.24 -1.91 18.23
C GLN A 46 -0.81 -1.96 18.77
N ALA A 47 -0.40 -3.06 19.41
CA ALA A 47 0.97 -3.25 19.85
C ALA A 47 1.96 -3.25 18.67
N THR A 48 1.58 -3.86 17.54
CA THR A 48 2.41 -3.85 16.33
C THR A 48 2.57 -2.41 15.80
N ASP A 49 1.49 -1.64 15.75
CA ASP A 49 1.50 -0.26 15.25
C ASP A 49 2.27 0.70 16.19
N TYR A 50 2.21 0.46 17.50
CA TYR A 50 3.01 1.18 18.49
C TYR A 50 4.53 1.02 18.23
N PHE A 51 5.01 -0.21 18.04
CA PHE A 51 6.42 -0.45 17.78
C PHE A 51 6.85 0.01 16.39
N MET A 52 5.99 -0.11 15.37
CA MET A 52 6.26 0.46 14.05
C MET A 52 6.41 1.98 14.12
N SER A 53 5.47 2.68 14.76
CA SER A 53 5.50 4.14 14.89
C SER A 53 6.68 4.63 15.76
N THR A 54 7.02 3.90 16.81
CA THR A 54 8.18 4.19 17.66
C THR A 54 9.50 3.99 16.90
N ALA A 55 9.63 2.92 16.11
CA ALA A 55 10.82 2.67 15.30
C ALA A 55 11.01 3.73 14.19
N THR A 56 9.93 4.16 13.54
CA THR A 56 9.98 5.27 12.57
C THR A 56 10.29 6.62 13.23
N LYS A 57 10.00 6.77 14.53
CA LYS A 57 10.31 7.98 15.30
C LYS A 57 11.76 8.01 15.79
N LEU A 58 12.40 6.85 15.94
CA LEU A 58 13.77 6.67 16.45
C LEU A 58 14.84 6.52 15.35
N THR A 59 14.48 6.46 14.08
CA THR A 59 15.46 6.43 12.96
C THR A 59 16.09 7.80 12.66
N VAL A 60 15.83 8.80 13.52
CA VAL A 60 16.59 10.05 13.59
C VAL A 60 17.55 9.94 14.78
N ILE A 61 18.73 9.33 14.59
CA ILE A 61 20.00 9.53 15.33
C ILE A 61 21.06 8.53 14.80
N GLY A 62 22.14 9.07 14.23
CA GLY A 62 23.52 8.65 14.52
C GLY A 62 24.15 7.50 13.71
N GLU A 63 24.63 7.80 12.50
CA GLU A 63 25.87 7.20 11.99
C GLU A 63 27.03 8.01 12.58
N ASP A 64 27.85 7.40 13.45
CA ASP A 64 29.28 7.73 13.56
C ASP A 64 30.05 6.66 14.36
N VAL A 65 30.91 5.96 13.60
CA VAL A 65 32.34 5.70 13.89
C VAL A 65 32.72 4.73 15.02
N GLU A 66 33.33 3.61 14.60
CA GLU A 66 34.13 2.68 15.43
C GLU A 66 35.26 3.39 16.21
N PRO A 67 35.75 2.78 17.30
CA PRO A 67 37.01 2.06 17.14
C PRO A 67 37.09 0.69 17.84
N ALA A 68 37.95 -0.14 17.28
CA ALA A 68 38.31 -1.52 17.63
C ALA A 68 38.64 -1.80 19.11
N THR A 69 38.36 -3.04 19.56
CA THR A 69 39.37 -4.04 20.00
C THR A 69 38.74 -5.40 20.33
N THR A 70 39.22 -6.44 19.64
CA THR A 70 39.45 -7.86 20.00
C THR A 70 38.87 -8.45 21.31
N ASN A 71 38.13 -9.55 21.19
CA ASN A 71 38.58 -10.87 21.69
C ASN A 71 37.74 -12.05 21.15
N GLU A 72 38.46 -13.14 20.91
CA GLU A 72 38.03 -14.46 20.42
C GLU A 72 37.25 -15.28 21.46
N ALA A 73 36.30 -16.11 20.97
CA ALA A 73 35.92 -17.47 21.42
C ALA A 73 34.49 -17.75 20.88
N ALA A 74 34.32 -18.50 19.79
CA ALA A 74 34.31 -19.96 19.69
C ALA A 74 32.92 -20.60 19.94
N THR A 75 32.46 -21.36 18.92
CA THR A 75 31.58 -22.57 18.96
C THR A 75 30.13 -22.37 19.45
N GLU A 76 29.07 -22.97 18.90
CA GLU A 76 28.88 -24.21 18.14
C GLU A 76 27.47 -24.23 17.52
N LEU A 77 27.27 -25.10 16.52
CA LEU A 77 26.10 -25.95 16.19
C LEU A 77 24.71 -25.58 16.80
N GLU A 78 23.56 -25.74 16.12
CA GLU A 78 23.15 -26.89 15.33
C GLU A 78 21.82 -26.63 14.62
N THR A 79 21.68 -27.27 13.47
CA THR A 79 20.45 -27.53 12.72
C THR A 79 19.40 -28.24 13.56
N LEU A 80 18.12 -27.84 13.48
CA LEU A 80 17.01 -28.79 13.57
C LEU A 80 15.88 -28.45 12.60
N THR A 81 15.73 -29.40 11.69
CA THR A 81 14.66 -29.70 10.75
C THR A 81 13.37 -30.10 11.47
N ASN A 82 12.28 -29.99 10.71
CA ASN A 82 11.19 -30.98 10.59
C ASN A 82 9.86 -30.87 11.36
N ASN A 83 8.82 -30.96 10.52
CA ASN A 83 7.52 -31.64 10.66
C ASN A 83 6.36 -30.90 11.34
N ASN A 84 5.40 -30.46 10.54
CA ASN A 84 4.24 -31.33 10.28
C ASN A 84 3.40 -30.85 9.08
N SER A 85 3.19 -31.77 8.13
CA SER A 85 2.01 -31.85 7.29
C SER A 85 0.78 -32.09 8.18
N ASP A 86 -0.34 -31.44 7.88
CA ASP A 86 -1.51 -32.11 7.29
C ASP A 86 -2.70 -31.13 7.23
N GLU A 87 -3.32 -31.12 6.05
CA GLU A 87 -4.77 -31.28 5.83
C GLU A 87 -5.73 -30.37 6.62
N ILE A 88 -6.52 -29.55 5.91
CA ILE A 88 -8.00 -29.46 5.98
C ILE A 88 -8.51 -28.43 4.94
N GLU A 89 -9.64 -28.82 4.36
CA GLU A 89 -10.46 -28.33 3.26
C GLU A 89 -10.92 -26.85 3.24
N PRO A 90 -11.44 -26.39 2.08
CA PRO A 90 -12.01 -25.04 1.92
C PRO A 90 -13.49 -24.98 2.36
N GLU A 91 -13.81 -24.15 3.35
CA GLU A 91 -15.20 -23.78 3.62
C GLU A 91 -15.65 -22.62 2.73
N THR A 92 -16.60 -22.95 1.85
CA THR A 92 -17.51 -22.05 1.16
C THR A 92 -18.37 -21.26 2.16
N THR A 93 -18.37 -19.93 2.07
CA THR A 93 -19.39 -19.10 2.74
C THR A 93 -20.16 -18.29 1.71
N THR A 94 -21.29 -18.87 1.30
CA THR A 94 -22.41 -18.22 0.63
C THR A 94 -23.14 -17.29 1.59
N ASN A 95 -23.25 -16.01 1.23
CA ASN A 95 -24.23 -15.08 1.80
C ASN A 95 -25.35 -14.85 0.77
N PRO A 96 -26.61 -15.21 1.04
CA PRO A 96 -27.75 -14.63 0.36
C PRO A 96 -28.33 -13.51 1.23
N SER A 97 -28.29 -12.27 0.73
CA SER A 97 -29.09 -11.18 1.29
C SER A 97 -30.47 -11.21 0.65
N THR A 98 -31.46 -11.40 1.51
CA THR A 98 -32.89 -11.22 1.30
C THR A 98 -33.22 -9.82 0.78
N ILE A 99 -34.00 -9.71 -0.29
CA ILE A 99 -34.89 -8.56 -0.56
C ILE A 99 -36.22 -9.13 -1.03
N GLU A 100 -37.24 -8.90 -0.21
CA GLU A 100 -38.65 -9.15 -0.46
C GLU A 100 -39.23 -8.18 -1.51
N GLU A 101 -40.28 -8.68 -2.18
CA GLU A 101 -41.42 -7.95 -2.75
C GLU A 101 -41.14 -6.75 -3.66
N LEU A 102 -41.39 -6.95 -4.96
CA LEU A 102 -42.38 -6.16 -5.70
C LEU A 102 -42.93 -7.02 -6.85
N GLU A 103 -44.15 -7.52 -6.65
CA GLU A 103 -45.04 -8.03 -7.69
C GLU A 103 -45.53 -6.89 -8.61
N GLU A 104 -46.03 -7.31 -9.79
CA GLU A 104 -46.90 -6.58 -10.73
C GLU A 104 -46.28 -5.43 -11.56
N PHE A 105 -46.08 -5.68 -12.85
CA PHE A 105 -47.11 -5.41 -13.88
C PHE A 105 -46.68 -5.98 -15.23
N TYR A 106 -47.42 -6.98 -15.71
CA TYR A 106 -47.49 -7.32 -17.12
C TYR A 106 -48.06 -6.14 -17.90
N THR A 107 -47.34 -5.64 -18.90
CA THR A 107 -47.96 -5.05 -20.10
C THR A 107 -47.09 -5.33 -21.31
N HIS A 108 -47.42 -6.41 -22.03
CA HIS A 108 -47.25 -6.39 -23.48
C HIS A 108 -48.16 -5.30 -24.07
N PRO A 109 -47.71 -4.62 -25.13
CA PRO A 109 -48.60 -4.41 -26.25
C PRO A 109 -48.02 -5.13 -27.47
N ALA A 110 -48.75 -6.16 -27.90
CA ALA A 110 -48.75 -6.53 -29.30
C ALA A 110 -49.18 -5.31 -30.13
N LEU A 111 -48.55 -5.07 -31.28
CA LEU A 111 -49.26 -5.06 -32.56
C LEU A 111 -48.29 -4.90 -33.74
N PHE A 112 -48.37 -5.89 -34.63
CA PHE A 112 -48.12 -5.75 -36.05
C PHE A 112 -48.70 -4.45 -36.61
N THR A 113 -47.90 -3.72 -37.40
CA THR A 113 -48.41 -2.97 -38.55
C THR A 113 -47.54 -3.34 -39.77
N PRO A 114 -48.13 -3.83 -40.88
CA PRO A 114 -47.38 -4.07 -42.11
C PRO A 114 -47.48 -2.88 -43.07
N LYS A 115 -46.34 -2.62 -43.73
CA LYS A 115 -46.12 -1.91 -45.01
C LYS A 115 -46.43 -0.42 -45.11
N THR A 116 -45.36 0.36 -45.36
CA THR A 116 -45.26 1.12 -46.62
C THR A 116 -43.78 1.24 -47.05
N GLU A 117 -43.52 0.92 -48.31
CA GLU A 117 -42.25 1.02 -49.02
C GLU A 117 -41.74 2.47 -49.17
N ASN A 118 -40.41 2.57 -49.34
CA ASN A 118 -39.59 3.71 -49.75
C ASN A 118 -39.26 4.78 -48.70
N GLU A 119 -38.11 4.61 -48.03
CA GLU A 119 -36.94 5.50 -48.13
C GLU A 119 -35.74 4.88 -47.39
N GLU A 120 -34.54 5.30 -47.78
CA GLU A 120 -33.24 4.64 -47.60
C GLU A 120 -32.85 4.28 -46.16
N ILE A 121 -32.38 3.04 -45.97
CA ILE A 121 -31.87 2.49 -44.70
C ILE A 121 -30.37 2.79 -44.58
N PRO A 122 -29.93 3.50 -43.53
CA PRO A 122 -28.64 3.25 -42.91
C PRO A 122 -28.78 2.66 -41.49
N GLN A 123 -29.92 2.03 -41.16
CA GLN A 123 -30.22 1.54 -39.79
C GLN A 123 -29.66 0.16 -39.44
N SER A 124 -28.98 -0.55 -40.36
CA SER A 124 -28.50 -1.92 -40.10
C SER A 124 -27.23 -1.97 -39.25
N SER A 125 -26.47 -0.87 -39.16
CA SER A 125 -25.21 -0.84 -38.41
C SER A 125 -25.43 -0.60 -36.92
N GLU A 126 -26.30 0.35 -36.55
CA GLU A 126 -26.53 0.74 -35.14
C GLU A 126 -27.13 -0.41 -34.33
N LEU A 127 -28.13 -1.11 -34.87
CA LEU A 127 -28.76 -2.25 -34.20
C LEU A 127 -27.78 -3.42 -33.99
N ALA A 128 -26.88 -3.65 -34.96
CA ALA A 128 -25.83 -4.66 -34.85
C ALA A 128 -24.78 -4.29 -33.79
N THR A 129 -24.41 -3.02 -33.65
CA THR A 129 -23.55 -2.54 -32.55
C THR A 129 -24.21 -2.66 -31.18
N THR A 130 -25.49 -2.33 -31.06
CA THR A 130 -26.23 -2.49 -29.78
C THR A 130 -26.27 -3.95 -29.36
N THR A 131 -26.56 -4.87 -30.27
CA THR A 131 -26.56 -6.32 -29.98
C THR A 131 -25.17 -6.85 -29.61
N LYS A 132 -24.10 -6.33 -30.22
CA LYS A 132 -22.71 -6.68 -29.84
C LYS A 132 -22.36 -6.18 -28.43
N ASN A 133 -22.73 -4.95 -28.08
CA ASN A 133 -22.48 -4.38 -26.76
C ASN A 133 -23.19 -5.20 -25.67
N GLU A 134 -24.43 -5.62 -25.91
CA GLU A 134 -25.18 -6.50 -24.99
C GLU A 134 -24.53 -7.88 -24.84
N LEU A 135 -24.05 -8.49 -25.93
CA LEU A 135 -23.34 -9.77 -25.89
C LEU A 135 -22.02 -9.67 -25.13
N VAL A 136 -21.25 -8.60 -25.33
CA VAL A 136 -20.02 -8.33 -24.59
C VAL A 136 -20.32 -8.13 -23.10
N SER A 137 -21.34 -7.34 -22.77
CA SER A 137 -21.77 -7.10 -21.39
C SER A 137 -22.21 -8.38 -20.69
N SER A 138 -23.08 -9.17 -21.32
CA SER A 138 -23.59 -10.43 -20.76
C SER A 138 -22.45 -11.45 -20.57
N THR A 139 -21.54 -11.54 -21.53
CA THR A 139 -20.38 -12.43 -21.46
C THR A 139 -19.40 -12.00 -20.37
N ALA A 140 -19.13 -10.71 -20.25
CA ALA A 140 -18.27 -10.17 -19.18
C ALA A 140 -18.87 -10.43 -17.80
N GLN A 141 -20.18 -10.23 -17.64
CA GLN A 141 -20.90 -10.54 -16.40
C GLN A 141 -20.83 -12.04 -16.08
N GLY A 142 -20.95 -12.91 -17.08
CA GLY A 142 -20.78 -14.36 -16.94
C GLY A 142 -19.35 -14.77 -16.53
N LEU A 143 -18.34 -13.97 -16.89
CA LEU A 143 -16.95 -14.13 -16.44
C LEU A 143 -16.67 -13.48 -15.08
N GLY A 144 -17.68 -12.84 -14.46
CA GLY A 144 -17.54 -12.12 -13.18
C GLY A 144 -16.80 -10.78 -13.32
N VAL A 145 -16.73 -10.22 -14.53
CA VAL A 145 -16.02 -8.98 -14.84
C VAL A 145 -17.03 -7.86 -15.04
N VAL A 146 -16.87 -6.79 -14.28
CA VAL A 146 -17.64 -5.55 -14.49
C VAL A 146 -16.87 -4.65 -15.45
N LEU A 147 -17.46 -4.37 -16.59
CA LEU A 147 -16.94 -3.46 -17.61
C LEU A 147 -17.79 -2.18 -17.63
N ASN A 148 -17.13 -1.04 -17.86
CA ASN A 148 -17.82 0.23 -18.07
C ASN A 148 -18.33 0.34 -19.53
N GLU A 149 -19.25 1.26 -19.78
CA GLU A 149 -19.86 1.47 -21.11
C GLU A 149 -18.81 1.70 -22.22
N ASP A 150 -17.82 2.55 -21.95
CA ASP A 150 -16.70 2.81 -22.88
C ASP A 150 -15.84 1.55 -23.14
N GLU A 151 -15.66 0.69 -22.13
CA GLU A 151 -14.86 -0.54 -22.25
C GLU A 151 -15.62 -1.58 -23.08
N ILE A 152 -16.94 -1.67 -22.89
CA ILE A 152 -17.84 -2.54 -23.65
C ILE A 152 -17.84 -2.12 -25.11
N GLU A 153 -17.95 -0.83 -25.40
CA GLU A 153 -17.92 -0.28 -26.76
C GLU A 153 -16.57 -0.55 -27.45
N LEU A 154 -15.47 -0.35 -26.73
CA LEU A 154 -14.12 -0.60 -27.27
C LEU A 154 -13.92 -2.08 -27.61
N ILE A 155 -14.37 -2.99 -26.74
CA ILE A 155 -14.29 -4.43 -26.99
C ILE A 155 -15.20 -4.81 -28.16
N ALA A 156 -16.45 -4.37 -28.15
CA ALA A 156 -17.43 -4.69 -29.20
C ALA A 156 -17.03 -4.18 -30.59
N THR A 157 -16.33 -3.06 -30.66
CA THR A 157 -15.79 -2.51 -31.92
C THR A 157 -14.63 -3.35 -32.46
N ASN A 158 -13.86 -3.98 -31.57
CA ASN A 158 -12.69 -4.79 -31.92
C ASN A 158 -13.00 -6.29 -32.08
N VAL A 159 -14.19 -6.75 -31.69
CA VAL A 159 -14.64 -8.13 -31.92
C VAL A 159 -15.20 -8.27 -33.34
N ASN A 160 -14.60 -9.18 -34.11
CA ASN A 160 -14.98 -9.43 -35.49
C ASN A 160 -16.06 -10.52 -35.61
N CYS A 161 -17.31 -10.19 -35.29
CA CYS A 161 -18.47 -11.10 -35.42
C CYS A 161 -18.87 -11.37 -36.90
N SER A 162 -17.96 -11.90 -37.71
CA SER A 162 -18.24 -12.28 -39.11
C SER A 162 -18.57 -13.76 -39.27
N SER A 163 -18.55 -14.55 -38.20
CA SER A 163 -19.01 -15.95 -38.20
C SER A 163 -20.53 -16.02 -38.02
N ASP A 164 -21.17 -16.89 -38.81
CA ASP A 164 -22.58 -17.23 -38.66
C ASP A 164 -22.83 -18.13 -37.43
N ASP A 165 -21.77 -18.64 -36.78
CA ASP A 165 -21.88 -19.44 -35.56
C ASP A 165 -21.82 -18.57 -34.30
N LEU A 166 -22.89 -18.63 -33.52
CA LEU A 166 -23.00 -17.94 -32.23
C LEU A 166 -21.93 -18.43 -31.24
N GLN A 167 -21.57 -19.71 -31.31
CA GLN A 167 -20.57 -20.28 -30.41
C GLN A 167 -19.17 -19.72 -30.71
N GLU A 168 -18.80 -19.62 -31.99
CA GLU A 168 -17.54 -19.00 -32.42
C GLU A 168 -17.50 -17.52 -32.03
N THR A 169 -18.59 -16.79 -32.25
CA THR A 169 -18.71 -15.37 -31.85
C THR A 169 -18.56 -15.19 -30.34
N LEU A 170 -19.13 -16.09 -29.52
CA LEU A 170 -19.02 -16.01 -28.08
C LEU A 170 -17.59 -16.28 -27.59
N GLU A 171 -16.88 -17.22 -28.22
CA GLU A 171 -15.47 -17.49 -27.89
C GLU A 171 -14.55 -16.33 -28.33
N GLU A 172 -14.83 -15.67 -29.45
CA GLU A 172 -14.13 -14.45 -29.85
C GLU A 172 -14.35 -13.30 -28.84
N ILE A 173 -15.59 -13.09 -28.40
CA ILE A 173 -15.92 -12.10 -27.36
C ILE A 173 -15.19 -12.42 -26.05
N LYS A 174 -15.21 -13.68 -25.59
CA LYS A 174 -14.47 -14.10 -24.40
C LYS A 174 -12.97 -13.85 -24.55
N GLY A 175 -12.39 -14.19 -25.70
CA GLY A 175 -10.98 -13.95 -26.00
C GLY A 175 -10.63 -12.46 -25.96
N ALA A 176 -11.47 -11.61 -26.56
CA ALA A 176 -11.28 -10.16 -26.54
C ALA A 176 -11.40 -9.57 -25.13
N ILE A 177 -12.36 -10.03 -24.32
CA ILE A 177 -12.50 -9.62 -22.91
C ILE A 177 -11.25 -10.03 -22.11
N ILE A 178 -10.77 -11.26 -22.25
CA ILE A 178 -9.57 -11.74 -21.55
C ILE A 178 -8.34 -10.93 -21.97
N ALA A 179 -8.15 -10.70 -23.26
CA ALA A 179 -7.04 -9.90 -23.79
C ALA A 179 -7.10 -8.45 -23.27
N PHE A 180 -8.30 -7.86 -23.24
CA PHE A 180 -8.51 -6.52 -22.69
C PHE A 180 -8.17 -6.46 -21.20
N ILE A 181 -8.59 -7.44 -20.41
CA ILE A 181 -8.26 -7.52 -18.97
C ILE A 181 -6.76 -7.67 -18.77
N GLN A 182 -6.08 -8.52 -19.54
CA GLN A 182 -4.63 -8.69 -19.46
C GLN A 182 -3.91 -7.37 -19.77
N HIS A 183 -4.34 -6.67 -20.83
CA HIS A 183 -3.81 -5.34 -21.16
C HIS A 183 -4.08 -4.33 -20.03
N ARG A 184 -5.28 -4.33 -19.44
CA ARG A 184 -5.63 -3.45 -18.31
C ARG A 184 -4.76 -3.73 -17.08
N ILE A 185 -4.50 -4.99 -16.77
CA ILE A 185 -3.61 -5.40 -15.67
C ILE A 185 -2.19 -4.90 -15.94
N ALA A 186 -1.66 -5.09 -17.15
CA ALA A 186 -0.32 -4.64 -17.52
C ALA A 186 -0.19 -3.11 -17.42
N ASN A 187 -1.15 -2.36 -17.97
CA ASN A 187 -1.18 -0.90 -17.91
C ASN A 187 -1.28 -0.39 -16.47
N ASN A 188 -2.14 -0.99 -15.65
CA ASN A 188 -2.24 -0.63 -14.25
C ASN A 188 -0.96 -0.95 -13.47
N SER A 189 -0.32 -2.10 -13.73
CA SER A 189 0.96 -2.45 -13.11
C SER A 189 2.03 -1.42 -13.45
N GLN A 190 2.16 -1.04 -14.73
CA GLN A 190 3.10 -0.02 -15.16
C GLN A 190 2.84 1.32 -14.46
N LYS A 191 1.58 1.76 -14.41
CA LYS A 191 1.22 3.02 -13.75
C LYS A 191 1.50 2.98 -12.25
N ILE A 192 1.27 1.84 -11.59
CA ILE A 192 1.65 1.64 -10.19
C ILE A 192 3.17 1.76 -10.03
N ASP A 193 3.95 1.11 -10.89
CA ASP A 193 5.41 1.17 -10.84
C ASP A 193 5.94 2.60 -11.05
N GLU A 194 5.38 3.34 -12.01
CA GLU A 194 5.71 4.75 -12.25
C GLU A 194 5.42 5.63 -11.01
N THR A 195 4.22 5.51 -10.45
CA THR A 195 3.85 6.28 -9.24
C THR A 195 4.69 5.89 -8.02
N LEU A 196 5.06 4.61 -7.89
CA LEU A 196 5.93 4.16 -6.82
C LEU A 196 7.34 4.75 -6.96
N GLN A 197 7.88 4.78 -8.18
CA GLN A 197 9.17 5.42 -8.45
C GLN A 197 9.14 6.92 -8.13
N GLU A 198 8.06 7.62 -8.50
CA GLU A 198 7.89 9.05 -8.16
C GLU A 198 7.85 9.27 -6.64
N ILE A 199 7.10 8.44 -5.90
CA ILE A 199 7.04 8.53 -4.44
C ILE A 199 8.41 8.28 -3.81
N VAL A 200 9.13 7.26 -4.27
CA VAL A 200 10.49 6.96 -3.79
C VAL A 200 11.41 8.15 -4.07
N GLN A 201 11.35 8.73 -5.26
CA GLN A 201 12.16 9.88 -5.63
C GLN A 201 11.86 11.08 -4.73
N VAL A 202 10.59 11.45 -4.56
CA VAL A 202 10.17 12.56 -3.68
C VAL A 202 10.59 12.31 -2.23
N ALA A 203 10.47 11.07 -1.75
CA ALA A 203 10.90 10.71 -0.40
C ALA A 203 12.42 10.83 -0.23
N THR A 204 13.20 10.36 -1.21
CA THR A 204 14.66 10.48 -1.23
C THR A 204 15.09 11.95 -1.29
N ASP A 205 14.48 12.75 -2.15
CA ASP A 205 14.78 14.18 -2.28
C ASP A 205 14.42 14.93 -1.00
N GLY A 206 13.27 14.64 -0.40
CA GLY A 206 12.85 15.21 0.88
C GLY A 206 13.80 14.83 2.02
N PHE A 207 14.25 13.58 2.07
CA PHE A 207 15.22 13.13 3.05
C PHE A 207 16.57 13.83 2.89
N ASN A 208 17.08 13.91 1.65
CA ASN A 208 18.34 14.56 1.35
C ASN A 208 18.30 16.06 1.67
N ALA A 209 17.23 16.74 1.29
CA ALA A 209 17.03 18.16 1.60
C ALA A 209 16.97 18.41 3.11
N ASN A 210 16.25 17.57 3.86
CA ASN A 210 16.17 17.71 5.32
C ASN A 210 17.52 17.42 6.00
N SER A 211 18.24 16.38 5.56
CA SER A 211 19.58 16.06 6.06
C SER A 211 20.58 17.20 5.82
N GLN A 212 20.54 17.80 4.63
CA GLN A 212 21.35 18.96 4.29
C GLN A 212 20.98 20.17 5.16
N GLN A 213 19.70 20.46 5.32
CA GLN A 213 19.23 21.56 6.16
C GLN A 213 19.63 21.38 7.62
N LEU A 214 19.59 20.16 8.14
CA LEU A 214 20.05 19.84 9.49
C LEU A 214 21.55 20.06 9.64
N THR A 215 22.35 19.59 8.67
CA THR A 215 23.80 19.77 8.66
C THR A 215 24.18 21.25 8.60
N ASP A 216 23.53 22.02 7.74
CA ASP A 216 23.74 23.46 7.62
C ASP A 216 23.33 24.19 8.91
N GLY A 217 22.20 23.80 9.52
CA GLY A 217 21.74 24.32 10.80
C GLY A 217 22.74 24.06 11.94
N LEU A 218 23.22 22.83 12.07
CA LEU A 218 24.22 22.44 13.09
C LEU A 218 25.54 23.18 12.88
N ARG A 219 25.98 23.34 11.63
CA ARG A 219 27.20 24.11 11.30
C ARG A 219 27.05 25.58 11.68
N ASN A 220 25.89 26.18 11.41
CA ASN A 220 25.60 27.57 11.79
C ASN A 220 25.58 27.74 13.32
N ILE A 221 24.89 26.85 14.04
CA ILE A 221 24.87 26.86 15.52
C ILE A 221 26.29 26.78 16.09
N ASN A 222 27.13 25.90 15.55
CA ASN A 222 28.51 25.78 16.00
C ASN A 222 29.30 27.08 15.77
N GLN A 223 29.18 27.68 14.58
CA GLN A 223 29.81 28.97 14.28
C GLN A 223 29.32 30.07 15.24
N GLN A 224 28.02 30.13 15.51
CA GLN A 224 27.44 31.09 16.44
C GLN A 224 27.95 30.88 17.86
N LEU A 225 28.04 29.64 18.33
CA LEU A 225 28.55 29.30 19.67
C LEU A 225 30.02 29.70 19.83
N GLN A 226 30.86 29.47 18.81
CA GLN A 226 32.25 29.90 18.80
C GLN A 226 32.37 31.43 18.85
N GLN A 227 31.56 32.13 18.06
CA GLN A 227 31.53 33.59 18.05
C GLN A 227 31.07 34.15 19.41
N GLN A 228 30.00 33.60 20.00
CA GLN A 228 29.53 33.98 21.34
C GLN A 228 30.60 33.74 22.42
N SER A 229 31.34 32.62 22.36
CA SER A 229 32.44 32.34 23.27
C SER A 229 33.54 33.39 23.16
N LYS A 230 33.89 33.80 21.93
CA LYS A 230 34.87 34.85 21.66
C LYS A 230 34.39 36.20 22.21
N ASP A 231 33.13 36.55 21.97
CA ASP A 231 32.53 37.81 22.43
C ASP A 231 32.45 37.85 23.96
N PHE A 232 32.07 36.74 24.60
CA PHE A 232 32.07 36.61 26.05
C PHE A 232 33.46 36.82 26.63
N LYS A 233 34.48 36.11 26.12
CA LYS A 233 35.87 36.28 26.55
C LYS A 233 36.35 37.74 26.38
N SER A 234 36.00 38.37 25.27
CA SER A 234 36.31 39.77 25.00
C SER A 234 35.65 40.73 26.00
N LYS A 235 34.36 40.53 26.29
CA LYS A 235 33.61 41.30 27.29
C LYS A 235 34.20 41.12 28.69
N VAL A 236 34.45 39.89 29.12
CA VAL A 236 35.07 39.57 30.42
C VAL A 236 36.43 40.26 30.55
N LYS A 237 37.28 40.17 29.51
CA LYS A 237 38.60 40.83 29.50
C LYS A 237 38.49 42.35 29.58
N SER A 238 37.52 42.94 28.87
CA SER A 238 37.27 44.39 28.89
C SER A 238 36.82 44.85 30.27
N THR A 239 35.89 44.13 30.89
CA THR A 239 35.43 44.40 32.26
C THR A 239 36.58 44.28 33.26
N LEU A 240 37.40 43.22 33.17
CA LEU A 240 38.58 43.05 34.03
C LEU A 240 39.56 44.22 33.93
N LYS A 241 39.80 44.76 32.73
CA LYS A 241 40.65 45.96 32.54
C LYS A 241 40.08 47.18 33.25
N CYS A 242 38.76 47.38 33.27
CA CYS A 242 38.14 48.50 33.97
C CYS A 242 38.30 48.40 35.50
N PHE A 243 38.55 47.20 36.04
CA PHE A 243 38.81 46.97 37.46
C PHE A 243 40.30 46.95 37.83
N GLN A 244 41.21 47.08 36.86
CA GLN A 244 42.63 47.24 37.16
C GLN A 244 42.87 48.66 37.70
N LEU A 245 43.29 48.74 38.97
CA LEU A 245 43.65 49.99 39.64
C LEU A 245 44.84 50.66 38.92
N PRO A 246 44.93 52.01 38.89
CA PRO A 246 46.10 52.71 38.36
C PRO A 246 47.35 52.22 39.09
N GLU A 247 48.42 51.92 38.35
CA GLU A 247 49.72 51.62 38.96
C GLU A 247 50.08 52.78 39.90
N ALA A 248 50.29 52.46 41.17
CA ALA A 248 50.68 53.43 42.19
C ALA A 248 52.03 54.03 41.79
N SER A 249 51.98 55.26 41.27
CA SER A 249 53.16 56.08 40.99
C SER A 249 53.64 56.84 42.21
#